data_AF-A0A0M2P0W3-F1
#
_entry.id   AF-A0A0M2P0W3-F1
#
_cell.length_a   1.000
_cell.length_b   1.000
_cell.length_c   1.000
_cell.angle_alpha   90.00
_cell.angle_beta   90.00
_cell.angle_gamma   90.00
#
_symmetry.space_group_name_H-M   'P 1'
#
loop_
_entity.id
_entity.type
_entity.pdbx_description
1 polymer ?
#
loop_
_entity_poly.entity_id
_entity_poly.type
_entity_poly.pdbx_seq_one_letter_code
_entity_poly.pdbx_strand_id
1 'polypeptide(L)'
;MNHENDKKKYQKIEVIANTFGIVALILVFASLILALIFEWKFLDYVVNGSGVLIILSLIISAIPHVMEKNIKIIVFDIIFIVIIAIIFYSL
;
A
#
# COMPACT_ATOMS: atom_id res chain seq x y z
N MET A 1 35.25 -7.06 -15.95
CA MET A 1 33.90 -6.92 -15.34
C MET A 1 32.91 -6.64 -16.47
N ASN A 2 31.80 -7.39 -16.52
CA ASN A 2 30.93 -7.50 -17.70
C ASN A 2 29.94 -6.32 -17.81
N HIS A 3 30.38 -5.21 -18.41
CA HIS A 3 29.59 -3.98 -18.61
C HIS A 3 28.24 -4.19 -19.33
N GLU A 4 28.08 -5.30 -20.06
CA GLU A 4 26.85 -5.63 -20.79
C GLU A 4 25.70 -6.10 -19.87
N ASN A 5 26.04 -6.78 -18.77
CA ASN A 5 25.05 -7.27 -17.80
C ASN A 5 24.47 -6.12 -16.96
N ASP A 6 25.29 -5.13 -16.63
CA ASP A 6 24.84 -3.95 -15.89
C ASP A 6 23.90 -3.11 -16.75
N LYS A 7 24.24 -2.88 -18.03
CA LYS A 7 23.40 -2.10 -18.96
C LYS A 7 22.00 -2.70 -19.15
N LYS A 8 21.90 -4.03 -19.27
CA LYS A 8 20.62 -4.75 -19.34
C LYS A 8 19.82 -4.65 -18.04
N LYS A 9 20.48 -4.64 -16.89
CA LYS A 9 19.83 -4.47 -15.57
C LYS A 9 19.28 -3.06 -15.39
N TYR A 10 20.04 -2.03 -15.79
CA TYR A 10 19.58 -0.63 -15.78
C TYR A 10 18.36 -0.42 -16.69
N GLN A 11 18.38 -0.95 -17.92
CA GLN A 11 17.23 -0.86 -18.82
C GLN A 11 15.97 -1.53 -18.26
N LYS A 12 16.11 -2.67 -17.58
CA LYS A 12 14.96 -3.32 -16.91
C LYS A 12 14.39 -2.45 -15.79
N ILE A 13 15.26 -1.85 -14.98
CA ILE A 13 14.84 -0.95 -13.90
C ILE A 13 14.14 0.29 -14.46
N GLU A 14 14.67 0.86 -15.55
CA GLU A 14 14.09 2.02 -16.23
C GLU A 14 12.70 1.71 -16.81
N VAL A 15 12.53 0.55 -17.45
CA VAL A 15 11.23 0.10 -17.96
C VAL A 15 10.23 -0.12 -16.81
N ILE A 16 10.65 -0.75 -15.71
CA ILE A 16 9.81 -0.94 -14.53
C ILE A 16 9.41 0.43 -13.95
N ALA A 17 10.37 1.33 -13.74
CA ALA A 17 10.10 2.67 -13.20
C ALA A 17 9.14 3.46 -14.08
N ASN A 18 9.32 3.42 -15.41
CA ASN A 18 8.42 4.08 -16.34
C ASN A 18 7.01 3.46 -16.32
N THR A 19 6.93 2.13 -16.20
CA THR A 19 5.64 1.43 -16.09
C THR A 19 4.90 1.82 -14.80
N PHE A 20 5.60 1.86 -13.67
CA PHE A 20 5.05 2.36 -12.41
C PHE A 20 4.62 3.83 -12.52
N GLY A 21 5.39 4.67 -13.20
CA GLY A 21 5.05 6.06 -13.45
C GLY A 21 3.74 6.22 -14.25
N ILE A 22 3.58 5.43 -15.31
CA ILE A 22 2.36 5.43 -16.13
C ILE A 22 1.16 4.94 -15.32
N VAL A 23 1.31 3.84 -14.57
CA VAL A 23 0.25 3.29 -13.71
C VAL A 23 -0.16 4.29 -12.64
N ALA A 24 0.79 4.97 -12.00
CA ALA A 24 0.51 6.01 -11.03
C ALA A 24 -0.26 7.18 -11.66
N LEU A 25 0.14 7.65 -12.84
CA LEU A 25 -0.57 8.69 -13.59
C LEU A 25 -2.03 8.28 -13.89
N ILE A 26 -2.24 7.05 -14.37
CA ILE A 26 -3.59 6.52 -14.63
C ILE A 26 -4.43 6.50 -13.34
N LEU A 27 -3.86 6.04 -12.23
CA LEU A 27 -4.55 6.00 -10.94
C LEU A 27 -4.90 7.40 -10.44
N VAL A 28 -4.02 8.40 -10.61
CA VAL A 28 -4.32 9.79 -10.25
C VAL A 28 -5.47 10.34 -11.10
N PHE A 29 -5.43 10.15 -12.42
CA PHE A 29 -6.52 10.61 -13.30
C PHE A 29 -7.84 9.90 -13.00
N ALA A 30 -7.83 8.59 -12.78
CA ALA A 30 -9.01 7.84 -12.38
C ALA A 30 -9.60 8.36 -11.06
N SER A 31 -8.74 8.64 -10.08
CA SER A 31 -9.16 9.20 -8.79
C SER A 31 -9.75 10.60 -8.92
N LEU A 32 -9.18 11.45 -9.78
CA LEU A 32 -9.72 12.79 -10.08
C LEU A 32 -11.09 12.72 -10.78
N ILE A 33 -11.27 11.79 -11.72
CA ILE A 33 -12.55 11.57 -12.39
C ILE A 33 -13.60 11.09 -11.38
N LEU A 34 -13.24 10.14 -10.51
CA LEU A 34 -14.10 9.67 -9.43
C LEU A 34 -14.47 10.80 -8.46
N ALA A 35 -13.52 11.66 -8.08
CA ALA A 35 -13.77 12.81 -7.21
C ALA A 35 -14.67 13.88 -7.87
N LEU A 36 -14.58 14.05 -9.19
CA LEU A 36 -15.46 14.94 -9.96
C LEU A 36 -16.89 14.41 -10.05
N ILE A 37 -17.06 13.09 -10.22
CA ILE A 37 -18.38 12.47 -10.39
C ILE A 37 -19.11 12.30 -9.05
N PHE A 38 -18.38 11.93 -7.99
CA PHE A 38 -18.96 11.52 -6.72
C PHE A 38 -18.74 12.52 -5.57
N GLU A 39 -18.26 13.72 -5.86
CA GLU A 39 -17.72 14.69 -4.89
C GLU A 39 -16.51 14.13 -4.11
N TRP A 40 -15.64 15.01 -3.62
CA TRP A 40 -14.45 14.63 -2.84
C TRP A 40 -14.79 13.78 -1.61
N LYS A 41 -15.99 13.97 -1.03
CA LYS A 41 -16.48 13.18 0.11
C LYS A 41 -16.61 11.70 -0.19
N PHE A 42 -16.92 11.29 -1.42
CA PHE A 42 -16.98 9.87 -1.77
C PHE A 42 -15.59 9.22 -1.74
N LEU A 43 -14.57 9.96 -2.17
CA LEU A 43 -13.19 9.49 -2.08
C LEU A 43 -12.80 9.26 -0.61
N ASP A 44 -13.23 10.14 0.32
CA ASP A 44 -13.02 9.95 1.75
C ASP A 44 -13.69 8.67 2.28
N TYR A 45 -14.91 8.34 1.83
CA TYR A 45 -15.57 7.10 2.19
C TYR A 45 -14.86 5.86 1.64
N VAL A 46 -14.35 5.92 0.40
CA VAL A 46 -13.58 4.84 -0.21
C VAL A 46 -12.25 4.63 0.53
N VAL A 47 -11.53 5.72 0.81
CA VAL A 47 -10.26 5.67 1.57
C VAL A 47 -10.50 5.12 2.98
N ASN A 48 -11.48 5.65 3.71
CA ASN A 48 -11.84 5.15 5.04
C ASN A 48 -12.28 3.69 5.02
N GLY A 49 -13.13 3.30 4.07
CA GLY A 49 -13.60 1.92 3.92
C GLY A 49 -12.47 0.96 3.58
N SER A 50 -11.55 1.37 2.69
CA SER A 50 -10.35 0.59 2.38
C SER A 50 -9.41 0.47 3.58
N GLY A 51 -9.26 1.52 4.38
CA GLY A 51 -8.50 1.51 5.63
C GLY A 51 -9.04 0.47 6.61
N VAL A 52 -10.37 0.34 6.74
CA VAL A 52 -11.00 -0.65 7.64
C VAL A 52 -10.65 -2.07 7.18
N LEU A 53 -10.76 -2.33 5.87
CA LEU A 53 -10.44 -3.63 5.30
C LEU A 53 -8.97 -4.00 5.47
N ILE A 54 -8.07 -3.02 5.30
CA ILE A 54 -6.63 -3.23 5.51
C ILE A 54 -6.34 -3.57 6.97
N ILE A 55 -6.88 -2.83 7.93
CA ILE A 55 -6.70 -3.13 9.36
C ILE A 55 -7.25 -4.51 9.72
N LEU A 56 -8.45 -4.87 9.24
CA LEU A 56 -9.02 -6.20 9.45
C LEU A 56 -8.12 -7.31 8.88
N SER A 57 -7.58 -7.12 7.68
CA SER A 57 -6.62 -8.05 7.08
C SER A 57 -5.40 -8.26 7.95
N LEU A 58 -4.82 -7.17 8.48
CA LEU A 58 -3.66 -7.23 9.37
C LEU A 58 -3.97 -7.92 10.70
N ILE A 59 -5.16 -7.70 11.28
CA ILE A 59 -5.60 -8.41 12.48
C ILE A 59 -5.69 -9.91 12.21
N ILE A 60 -6.27 -10.31 11.07
CA ILE A 60 -6.36 -11.73 10.67
C ILE A 60 -4.96 -12.33 10.48
N SER A 61 -4.05 -11.61 9.83
CA SER A 61 -2.66 -12.02 9.64
C SER A 61 -1.89 -12.16 10.96
N ALA A 62 -2.27 -11.46 12.02
CA ALA A 62 -1.64 -11.59 13.34
C ALA A 62 -2.13 -12.81 14.15
N ILE A 63 -3.29 -13.40 13.81
CA ILE A 63 -3.88 -14.53 14.55
C ILE A 63 -2.90 -15.73 14.65
N PRO A 64 -2.25 -16.20 13.57
CA PRO A 64 -1.31 -17.31 13.64
C PRO A 64 -0.13 -17.02 14.57
N HIS A 65 0.39 -15.79 14.58
CA HIS A 65 1.52 -15.41 15.43
C HIS A 65 1.14 -15.41 16.92
N VAL A 66 -0.11 -15.04 17.23
CA VAL A 66 -0.67 -15.16 18.58
C VAL A 66 -0.82 -16.63 18.98
N MET A 67 -1.31 -17.49 18.08
CA MET A 67 -1.41 -18.94 18.32
C MET A 67 -0.05 -19.58 18.58
N GLU A 68 0.98 -19.16 17.82
CA GLU A 68 2.36 -19.61 17.97
C GLU A 68 3.07 -19.01 19.20
N LYS A 69 2.41 -18.08 19.92
CA LYS A 69 2.97 -17.35 21.07
C LYS A 69 4.29 -16.63 20.74
N ASN A 70 4.46 -16.19 19.51
CA ASN A 70 5.66 -15.51 19.08
C ASN A 70 5.62 -14.01 19.45
N ILE A 71 5.92 -13.71 20.71
CA ILE A 71 5.79 -12.37 21.32
C ILE A 71 6.48 -11.27 20.50
N LYS A 72 7.66 -11.55 19.91
CA LYS A 72 8.37 -10.56 19.10
C LYS A 72 7.58 -10.14 17.86
N ILE A 73 6.99 -11.12 17.16
CA ILE A 73 6.20 -10.88 15.96
C ILE A 73 4.87 -10.23 16.32
N ILE A 74 4.22 -10.69 17.40
CA ILE A 74 2.96 -10.10 17.89
C ILE A 74 3.14 -8.61 18.20
N VAL A 75 4.22 -8.24 18.89
CA VAL A 75 4.52 -6.82 19.19
C VAL A 75 4.73 -6.03 17.90
N PHE A 76 5.43 -6.60 16.92
CA PHE A 76 5.60 -5.97 15.60
C PHE A 76 4.27 -5.78 14.89
N ASP A 77 3.40 -6.80 14.84
CA ASP A 77 2.09 -6.72 14.19
C ASP A 77 1.21 -5.63 14.82
N ILE A 78 1.20 -5.54 16.15
CA ILE A 78 0.44 -4.51 16.87
C ILE A 78 0.97 -3.11 16.52
N ILE A 79 2.29 -2.90 16.57
CA ILE A 79 2.89 -1.62 16.20
C ILE A 79 2.56 -1.27 14.74
N PHE A 80 2.63 -2.25 13.85
CA PHE A 80 2.36 -2.07 12.43
C PHE A 80 0.90 -1.68 12.18
N ILE A 81 -0.06 -2.36 12.83
CA ILE A 81 -1.48 -2.01 12.77
C ILE A 81 -1.72 -0.58 13.25
N VAL A 82 -1.10 -0.17 14.37
CA VAL A 82 -1.24 1.19 14.91
C VAL A 82 -0.72 2.24 13.93
N ILE A 83 0.44 2.00 13.30
CA ILE A 83 1.01 2.92 12.32
C ILE A 83 0.06 3.08 11.12
N ILE A 84 -0.45 1.96 10.59
CA ILE A 84 -1.38 1.97 9.46
C ILE A 84 -2.69 2.70 9.83
N ALA A 85 -3.21 2.47 11.02
CA ALA A 85 -4.39 3.19 11.50
C ALA A 85 -4.16 4.70 11.58
N ILE A 86 -3.00 5.15 12.06
CA ILE A 86 -2.65 6.57 12.10
C ILE A 86 -2.58 7.16 10.69
N ILE A 87 -1.98 6.45 9.72
CA ILE A 87 -1.86 6.92 8.34
C ILE A 87 -3.23 7.10 7.68
N PHE A 88 -4.18 6.20 7.93
CA PHE A 88 -5.50 6.23 7.28
C PHE A 88 -6.53 7.13 8.01
N TYR A 89 -6.41 7.33 9.33
CA TYR A 89 -7.46 8.00 10.11
C TYR A 89 -7.00 9.25 10.87
N SER A 90 -5.72 9.59 10.84
CA SER A 90 -5.18 10.77 11.51
C SER A 90 -4.51 11.79 10.57
N LEU A 91 -4.37 11.45 9.28
CA LEU A 91 -3.90 12.34 8.21
C LEU A 91 -5.07 12.75 7.33
#